data_AF-A0A5A7T2J7-F1
#
_entry.id   AF-A0A5A7T2J7-F1
#
_cell.length_a   1.000
_cell.length_b   1.000
_cell.length_c   1.000
_cell.angle_alpha   90.00
_cell.angle_beta   90.00
_cell.angle_gamma   90.00
#
_symmetry.space_group_name_H-M   'P 1'
#
loop_
_entity.id
_entity.type
_entity.pdbx_description
1 polymer ?
#
loop_
_entity_poly.entity_id
_entity_poly.type
_entity_poly.pdbx_seq_one_letter_code
_entity_poly.pdbx_strand_id
1 'polypeptide(L)'
;MADSDEASSTHSLASSISSSRPEGHIAYTETPPDEDPKHFHIRTLASALGSEEAPKNALVYSYKTAVGGFSAKLTPDQVSRVSRRSSEGRNASSRSMRKRGGQTAEIVEVIRNTMEFMNNQLKTIAERPKKQRQAEDEYRAEVVKQLQDIPELSSRGKVQLMRIIMHSFQDMEAFLMIPTELKLEYCTVLLENNA
;
A
#
# COMPACT_ATOMS: atom_id res chain seq x y z
N MET A 1 -37.73 -19.12 -2.99
CA MET A 1 -36.67 -18.86 -3.99
C MET A 1 -36.68 -17.37 -4.28
N ALA A 2 -35.95 -16.59 -3.48
CA ALA A 2 -35.59 -15.20 -3.73
C ALA A 2 -34.63 -14.82 -2.59
N ASP A 3 -33.39 -14.45 -2.93
CA ASP A 3 -32.43 -13.65 -2.18
C ASP A 3 -31.01 -14.03 -2.61
N SER A 4 -30.53 -13.47 -3.72
CA SER A 4 -29.11 -13.55 -4.10
C SER A 4 -28.56 -12.34 -4.88
N ASP A 5 -29.33 -11.27 -5.12
CA ASP A 5 -28.88 -10.17 -6.01
C ASP A 5 -28.34 -8.91 -5.29
N GLU A 6 -28.43 -8.81 -3.97
CA GLU A 6 -28.09 -7.55 -3.27
C GLU A 6 -26.58 -7.36 -3.02
N ALA A 7 -25.80 -8.45 -2.96
CA ALA A 7 -24.35 -8.39 -2.73
C ALA A 7 -23.53 -8.05 -3.99
N SER A 8 -24.07 -8.31 -5.18
CA SER A 8 -23.38 -8.01 -6.45
C SER A 8 -23.44 -6.51 -6.82
N SER A 9 -24.44 -5.80 -6.30
CA SER A 9 -24.70 -4.39 -6.65
C SER A 9 -23.79 -3.42 -5.90
N THR A 10 -23.42 -3.72 -4.65
CA THR A 10 -22.56 -2.87 -3.82
C THR A 10 -21.09 -2.91 -4.22
N HIS A 11 -20.58 -4.07 -4.65
CA HIS A 11 -19.23 -4.19 -5.22
C HIS A 11 -19.09 -3.50 -6.59
N SER A 12 -20.15 -3.49 -7.39
CA SER A 12 -20.20 -2.81 -8.69
C SER A 12 -20.24 -1.29 -8.54
N LEU A 13 -20.98 -0.78 -7.55
CA LEU A 13 -21.02 0.65 -7.21
C LEU A 13 -19.68 1.13 -6.61
N ALA A 14 -19.07 0.38 -5.69
CA ALA A 14 -17.77 0.76 -5.11
C ALA A 14 -16.64 0.81 -6.16
N SER A 15 -16.64 -0.14 -7.12
CA SER A 15 -15.65 -0.19 -8.21
C SER A 15 -15.87 0.91 -9.27
N SER A 16 -17.12 1.32 -9.51
CA SER A 16 -17.44 2.42 -10.43
C SER A 16 -17.26 3.81 -9.80
N ILE A 17 -17.40 3.93 -8.47
CA ILE A 17 -17.07 5.17 -7.75
C ILE A 17 -15.55 5.38 -7.73
N SER A 18 -14.74 4.33 -7.55
CA SER A 18 -13.27 4.46 -7.61
C SER A 18 -12.78 4.80 -9.03
N SER A 19 -13.46 4.31 -10.08
CA SER A 19 -13.07 4.62 -11.46
C SER A 19 -13.40 6.06 -11.91
N SER A 20 -14.13 6.83 -11.12
CA SER A 20 -14.53 8.21 -11.47
C SER A 20 -13.63 9.29 -10.85
N ARG A 21 -12.89 8.96 -9.77
CA ARG A 21 -12.05 9.93 -9.06
C ARG A 21 -10.67 10.05 -9.70
N PRO A 22 -10.17 11.27 -9.91
CA PRO A 22 -8.79 11.45 -10.38
C PRO A 22 -7.79 10.98 -9.32
N GLU A 23 -6.91 10.05 -9.69
CA GLU A 23 -5.81 9.56 -8.86
C GLU A 23 -4.46 9.96 -9.46
N GLY A 24 -3.41 9.96 -8.63
CA GLY A 24 -2.06 10.34 -9.06
C GLY A 24 -1.45 9.28 -9.97
N HIS A 25 -1.19 9.64 -11.22
CA HIS A 25 -0.57 8.77 -12.23
C HIS A 25 0.71 9.40 -12.76
N ILE A 26 1.74 8.58 -12.97
CA ILE A 26 2.99 8.98 -13.62
C ILE A 26 2.94 8.53 -15.08
N ALA A 27 3.03 9.50 -16.00
CA ALA A 27 3.15 9.26 -17.43
C ALA A 27 4.59 9.48 -17.87
N TYR A 28 5.18 8.47 -18.51
CA TYR A 28 6.50 8.55 -19.13
C TYR A 28 6.38 9.06 -20.57
N THR A 29 7.24 10.00 -20.95
CA THR A 29 7.20 10.60 -22.28
C THR A 29 8.61 10.81 -22.84
N GLU A 30 8.77 10.54 -24.13
CA GLU A 30 9.96 10.91 -24.87
C GLU A 30 9.81 12.36 -25.36
N THR A 31 10.26 13.31 -24.54
CA THR A 31 10.29 14.72 -24.94
C THR A 31 11.25 14.89 -26.12
N PRO A 32 10.85 15.59 -27.19
CA PRO A 32 11.76 15.98 -28.27
C PRO A 32 12.99 16.75 -27.72
N PRO A 33 14.20 16.52 -28.24
CA PRO A 33 15.43 17.11 -27.71
C PRO A 33 15.46 18.65 -27.80
N ASP A 34 14.72 19.25 -28.74
CA ASP A 34 14.73 20.68 -29.03
C ASP A 34 13.57 21.45 -28.36
N GLU A 35 12.82 20.80 -27.46
CA GLU A 35 11.67 21.39 -26.79
C GLU A 35 11.80 21.37 -25.26
N ASP A 36 11.31 22.42 -24.58
CA ASP A 36 11.21 22.41 -23.13
C ASP A 36 10.30 21.26 -22.65
N PRO A 37 10.79 20.34 -21.79
CA PRO A 37 10.00 19.19 -21.34
C PRO A 37 8.69 19.58 -20.68
N LYS A 38 8.68 20.66 -19.90
CA LYS A 38 7.47 21.10 -19.20
C LYS A 38 6.40 21.57 -20.20
N HIS A 39 6.80 22.32 -21.21
CA HIS A 39 5.89 22.75 -22.29
C HIS A 39 5.30 21.56 -23.05
N PHE A 40 6.12 20.58 -23.41
CA PHE A 40 5.67 19.35 -24.07
C PHE A 40 4.69 18.54 -23.19
N HIS A 41 4.98 18.39 -21.90
CA HIS A 41 4.10 17.67 -20.97
C HIS A 41 2.74 18.37 -20.81
N ILE A 42 2.73 19.70 -20.66
CA ILE A 42 1.49 20.49 -20.55
C ILE A 42 0.65 20.33 -21.82
N ARG A 43 1.25 20.41 -23.01
CA ARG A 43 0.53 20.24 -24.29
C ARG A 43 -0.04 18.82 -24.44
N THR A 44 0.74 17.81 -24.07
CA THR A 44 0.31 16.41 -24.10
C THR A 44 -0.88 16.18 -23.17
N LEU A 45 -0.80 16.71 -21.95
CA LEU A 45 -1.87 16.65 -20.96
C LEU A 45 -3.11 17.45 -21.40
N ALA A 46 -2.93 18.64 -21.98
CA ALA A 46 -4.04 19.47 -22.49
C ALA A 46 -4.84 18.73 -23.56
N SER A 47 -4.13 18.09 -24.50
CA SER A 47 -4.73 17.31 -25.59
C SER A 47 -5.47 16.08 -25.07
N ALA A 48 -4.96 15.45 -24.00
CA ALA A 48 -5.62 14.31 -23.37
C ALA A 48 -6.82 14.71 -22.52
N LEU A 49 -6.83 15.91 -21.93
CA LEU A 49 -7.94 16.42 -21.12
C LEU A 49 -8.99 17.16 -21.97
N GLY A 50 -8.64 17.62 -23.18
CA GLY A 50 -9.52 18.38 -24.06
C GLY A 50 -9.67 19.85 -23.66
N SER A 51 -8.76 20.38 -22.82
CA SER A 51 -8.77 21.76 -22.33
C SER A 51 -7.35 22.24 -22.07
N GLU A 52 -7.05 23.50 -22.36
CA GLU A 52 -5.74 24.12 -22.06
C GLU A 52 -5.57 24.50 -20.58
N GLU A 53 -6.67 24.64 -19.84
CA GLU A 53 -6.64 25.03 -18.43
C GLU A 53 -6.62 23.83 -17.49
N ALA A 54 -7.25 22.72 -17.88
CA ALA A 54 -7.30 21.49 -17.08
C ALA A 54 -5.92 20.94 -16.65
N PRO A 55 -4.85 21.01 -17.47
CA PRO A 55 -3.51 20.59 -17.08
C PRO A 55 -2.96 21.33 -15.87
N LYS A 56 -3.31 22.61 -15.68
CA LYS A 56 -2.80 23.41 -14.55
C LYS A 56 -3.28 22.87 -13.21
N ASN A 57 -4.48 22.30 -13.18
CA ASN A 57 -5.09 21.71 -11.99
C ASN A 57 -4.76 20.22 -11.84
N ALA A 58 -4.54 19.51 -12.95
CA ALA A 58 -4.24 18.09 -12.95
C ALA A 58 -2.75 17.79 -12.74
N LEU A 59 -1.83 18.61 -13.28
CA LEU A 59 -0.39 18.39 -13.21
C LEU A 59 0.11 18.56 -11.77
N VAL A 60 0.65 17.48 -11.21
CA VAL A 60 1.28 17.46 -9.89
C VAL A 60 2.77 17.80 -10.01
N TYR A 61 3.45 17.19 -10.97
CA TYR A 61 4.90 17.38 -11.15
C TYR A 61 5.34 17.09 -12.60
N SER A 62 6.39 17.76 -13.05
CA SER A 62 7.00 17.52 -14.37
C SER A 62 8.46 17.10 -14.18
N TYR A 63 8.77 15.83 -14.44
CA TYR A 63 10.11 15.27 -14.39
C TYR A 63 10.93 15.72 -15.61
N LYS A 64 12.19 16.11 -15.40
CA LYS A 64 13.04 16.69 -16.47
C LYS A 64 14.36 15.96 -16.71
N THR A 65 14.82 15.17 -15.75
CA THR A 65 16.24 14.79 -15.65
C THR A 65 16.52 13.33 -16.04
N ALA A 66 16.03 12.37 -15.25
CA ALA A 66 16.39 10.96 -15.43
C ALA A 66 15.59 10.27 -16.55
N VAL A 67 14.29 10.57 -16.63
CA VAL A 67 13.37 10.11 -17.67
C VAL A 67 12.35 11.24 -17.87
N GLY A 68 12.07 11.60 -19.12
CA GLY A 68 11.02 12.56 -19.44
C GLY A 68 9.65 12.02 -19.02
N GLY A 69 8.83 12.86 -18.39
CA GLY A 69 7.50 12.46 -17.93
C GLY A 69 6.88 13.45 -16.95
N PHE A 70 5.64 13.19 -16.58
CA PHE A 70 4.90 14.02 -15.63
C PHE A 70 4.00 13.17 -14.72
N SER A 71 3.75 13.66 -13.51
CA SER A 71 2.74 13.14 -12.60
C SER A 71 1.50 14.02 -12.67
N ALA A 72 0.33 13.44 -12.85
CA ALA A 72 -0.95 14.17 -12.91
C ALA A 72 -2.09 13.38 -12.25
N LYS A 73 -3.07 14.11 -11.71
CA LYS A 73 -4.33 13.55 -11.25
C LYS A 73 -5.23 13.28 -12.44
N LEU A 74 -5.44 12.00 -12.75
CA LEU A 74 -6.16 11.54 -13.93
C LEU A 74 -7.19 10.49 -13.56
N THR A 75 -8.32 10.46 -14.28
CA THR A 75 -9.25 9.32 -14.26
C THR A 75 -8.72 8.19 -15.17
N PRO A 76 -9.18 6.94 -15.01
CA PRO A 76 -8.79 5.81 -15.89
C PRO A 76 -9.00 6.08 -17.39
N ASP A 77 -10.08 6.79 -17.76
CA ASP A 77 -10.32 7.21 -19.15
C ASP A 77 -9.24 8.19 -19.63
N GLN A 78 -8.88 9.18 -18.79
CA GLN A 78 -7.85 10.16 -19.12
C GLN A 78 -6.46 9.51 -19.24
N VAL A 79 -6.14 8.52 -18.40
CA VAL A 79 -4.90 7.74 -18.50
C VAL A 79 -4.81 7.03 -19.85
N SER A 80 -5.90 6.40 -20.29
CA SER A 80 -5.98 5.73 -21.59
C SER A 80 -5.75 6.71 -22.74
N ARG A 81 -6.32 7.92 -22.64
CA ARG A 81 -6.13 9.00 -23.63
C ARG A 81 -4.69 9.52 -23.66
N VAL A 82 -4.04 9.71 -22.51
CA VAL A 82 -2.62 10.11 -22.43
C VAL A 82 -1.71 9.07 -23.06
N SER A 83 -1.93 7.78 -22.76
CA SER A 83 -1.14 6.67 -23.32
C SER A 83 -1.22 6.59 -24.85
N ARG A 84 -2.42 6.78 -25.40
CA ARG A 84 -2.61 6.83 -26.86
C ARG A 84 -1.89 8.01 -27.51
N ARG A 85 -1.92 9.21 -26.89
CA ARG A 85 -1.22 10.39 -27.43
C ARG A 85 0.30 10.27 -27.36
N SER A 86 0.82 9.64 -26.31
CA SER A 86 2.26 9.39 -26.16
C SER A 86 2.79 8.45 -27.25
N SER A 87 1.99 7.46 -27.68
CA SER A 87 2.37 6.53 -28.75
C SER A 87 2.15 7.08 -30.17
N GLU A 88 1.15 7.94 -30.40
CA GLU A 88 0.89 8.58 -31.71
C GLU A 88 2.08 9.43 -32.21
N GLY A 89 2.85 10.06 -31.32
CA GLY A 89 4.07 10.80 -31.66
C GLY A 89 5.19 9.94 -32.28
N ARG A 90 5.12 8.61 -32.16
CA ARG A 90 6.10 7.67 -32.74
C ARG A 90 5.92 7.45 -34.25
N ASN A 91 4.75 7.78 -34.80
CA ASN A 91 4.39 7.38 -36.16
C ASN A 91 4.75 8.43 -37.24
N ALA A 92 5.19 9.62 -36.85
CA ALA A 92 5.39 10.76 -37.77
C ALA A 92 6.87 11.13 -38.03
N SER A 93 7.86 10.49 -37.40
CA SER A 93 9.28 10.82 -37.63
C SER A 93 10.13 9.61 -38.01
N SER A 94 10.73 9.72 -39.19
CA SER A 94 11.46 8.71 -39.94
C SER A 94 12.65 8.04 -39.22
N ARG A 95 12.59 6.70 -39.17
CA ARG A 95 13.60 5.70 -39.60
C ARG A 95 15.08 5.77 -39.12
N SER A 96 15.53 6.75 -38.33
CA SER A 96 16.96 6.89 -37.93
C SER A 96 17.27 6.71 -36.42
N MET A 97 16.32 6.27 -35.60
CA MET A 97 16.46 6.28 -34.12
C MET A 97 16.32 4.91 -33.42
N ARG A 98 16.59 3.81 -34.12
CA ARG A 98 16.36 2.45 -33.56
C ARG A 98 17.28 2.07 -32.39
N LYS A 99 18.38 2.79 -32.12
CA LYS A 99 19.34 2.43 -31.07
C LYS A 99 19.08 3.13 -29.71
N ARG A 100 18.51 4.34 -29.70
CA ARG A 100 18.26 5.12 -28.48
C ARG A 100 16.90 4.79 -27.84
N GLY A 101 15.87 4.53 -28.66
CA GLY A 101 14.53 4.19 -28.15
C GLY A 101 14.49 2.90 -27.33
N GLY A 102 15.33 1.90 -27.66
CA GLY A 102 15.47 0.68 -26.87
C GLY A 102 16.07 0.93 -25.48
N GLN A 103 17.13 1.74 -25.40
CA GLN A 103 17.78 2.10 -24.13
C GLN A 103 16.86 2.93 -23.22
N THR A 104 16.10 3.86 -23.80
CA THR A 104 15.15 4.67 -23.02
C THR A 104 14.00 3.81 -22.47
N ALA A 105 13.49 2.84 -23.24
CA ALA A 105 12.47 1.91 -22.76
C ALA A 105 12.98 1.01 -21.63
N GLU A 106 14.20 0.48 -21.74
CA GLU A 106 14.86 -0.33 -20.71
C GLU A 106 15.05 0.47 -19.40
N ILE A 107 15.49 1.74 -19.49
CA ILE A 107 15.65 2.61 -18.32
C ILE A 107 14.30 2.90 -17.63
N VAL A 108 13.24 3.18 -18.41
CA VAL A 108 11.89 3.38 -17.87
C VAL A 108 11.40 2.13 -17.13
N GLU A 109 11.66 0.95 -17.69
CA GLU A 109 11.29 -0.32 -17.08
C GLU A 109 12.03 -0.59 -15.77
N VAL A 110 13.35 -0.33 -15.73
CA VAL A 110 14.14 -0.44 -14.50
C VAL A 110 13.60 0.49 -13.41
N ILE A 111 13.28 1.74 -13.76
CA ILE A 111 12.71 2.71 -12.81
C ILE A 111 11.34 2.25 -12.33
N ARG A 112 10.46 1.81 -13.24
CA ARG A 112 9.13 1.29 -12.90
C ARG A 112 9.24 0.12 -11.92
N ASN A 113 10.05 -0.88 -12.24
CA ASN A 113 10.28 -2.05 -11.37
C ASN A 113 10.85 -1.64 -10.00
N THR A 114 11.77 -0.66 -9.96
CA THR A 114 12.34 -0.15 -8.71
C THR A 114 11.29 0.58 -7.86
N MET A 115 10.44 1.41 -8.48
CA MET A 115 9.34 2.08 -7.81
C MET A 115 8.30 1.09 -7.26
N GLU A 116 7.93 0.07 -8.04
CA GLU A 116 7.04 -1.01 -7.59
C GLU A 116 7.63 -1.75 -6.38
N PHE A 117 8.93 -2.10 -6.42
CA PHE A 117 9.62 -2.72 -5.30
C PHE A 117 9.58 -1.83 -4.04
N MET A 118 9.94 -0.54 -4.16
CA MET A 118 9.89 0.39 -3.03
C MET A 118 8.47 0.55 -2.46
N ASN A 119 7.45 0.63 -3.32
CA ASN A 119 6.06 0.70 -2.88
C ASN A 119 5.63 -0.57 -2.13
N ASN A 120 6.09 -1.75 -2.55
CA ASN A 120 5.84 -3.00 -1.82
C ASN A 120 6.52 -3.01 -0.44
N GLN A 121 7.73 -2.44 -0.33
CA GLN A 121 8.40 -2.24 0.96
C GLN A 121 7.59 -1.29 1.86
N LEU A 122 7.13 -0.16 1.33
CA LEU A 122 6.29 0.79 2.06
C LEU A 122 4.97 0.16 2.51
N LYS A 123 4.33 -0.65 1.66
CA LYS A 123 3.12 -1.40 2.01
C LYS A 123 3.38 -2.35 3.18
N THR A 124 4.52 -3.02 3.19
CA THR A 124 4.92 -3.89 4.31
C THR A 124 5.04 -3.08 5.60
N ILE A 125 5.64 -1.90 5.55
CA ILE A 125 5.77 -1.01 6.73
C ILE A 125 4.40 -0.53 7.21
N ALA A 126 3.52 -0.10 6.30
CA ALA A 126 2.20 0.38 6.63
C ALA A 126 1.32 -0.68 7.32
N GLU A 127 1.51 -1.95 6.98
CA GLU A 127 0.73 -3.06 7.54
C GLU A 127 1.31 -3.63 8.85
N ARG A 128 2.57 -3.34 9.20
CA ARG A 128 3.20 -3.86 10.45
C ARG A 128 2.38 -3.58 11.73
N PRO A 129 1.87 -2.36 11.99
CA PRO A 129 1.12 -2.10 13.22
C PRO A 129 -0.19 -2.87 13.33
N LYS A 130 -0.84 -3.16 12.19
CA LYS A 130 -2.06 -3.97 12.17
C LYS A 130 -1.75 -5.43 12.49
N LYS A 131 -0.70 -5.98 11.86
CA LYS A 131 -0.23 -7.36 12.14
C LYS A 131 0.19 -7.53 13.60
N GLN A 132 0.90 -6.54 14.15
CA GLN A 132 1.30 -6.57 15.56
C GLN A 132 0.08 -6.57 16.49
N ARG A 133 -0.92 -5.71 16.26
CA ARG A 133 -2.16 -5.71 17.05
C ARG A 133 -2.90 -7.04 16.99
N GLN A 134 -2.98 -7.63 15.80
CA GLN A 134 -3.60 -8.94 15.66
C GLN A 134 -2.85 -10.02 16.45
N ALA A 135 -1.52 -10.04 16.39
CA ALA A 135 -0.71 -10.96 17.19
C ALA A 135 -0.87 -10.70 18.70
N GLU A 136 -0.96 -9.43 19.13
CA GLU A 136 -1.25 -9.07 20.52
C GLU A 136 -2.61 -9.61 20.97
N ASP A 137 -3.66 -9.51 20.15
CA ASP A 137 -4.99 -10.04 20.46
C ASP A 137 -4.99 -11.58 20.54
N GLU A 138 -4.27 -12.25 19.63
CA GLU A 138 -4.07 -13.70 19.64
C GLU A 138 -3.32 -14.15 20.91
N TYR A 139 -2.26 -13.44 21.29
CA TYR A 139 -1.48 -13.74 22.49
C TYR A 139 -2.32 -13.50 23.75
N ARG A 140 -3.10 -12.41 23.80
CA ARG A 140 -4.05 -12.15 24.90
C ARG A 140 -5.00 -13.33 25.07
N ALA A 141 -5.63 -13.78 23.99
CA ALA A 141 -6.58 -14.89 24.04
C ALA A 141 -5.93 -16.19 24.54
N GLU A 142 -4.74 -16.53 24.08
CA GLU A 142 -4.04 -17.74 24.51
C GLU A 142 -3.57 -17.65 25.97
N VAL A 143 -3.11 -16.48 26.43
CA VAL A 143 -2.79 -16.26 27.85
C VAL A 143 -4.04 -16.47 28.72
N VAL A 144 -5.21 -15.92 28.33
CA VAL A 144 -6.46 -16.15 29.07
C VAL A 144 -6.76 -17.64 29.20
N LYS A 145 -6.71 -18.34 28.06
CA LYS A 145 -7.01 -19.77 27.99
C LYS A 145 -6.08 -20.59 28.91
N GLN A 146 -4.77 -20.37 28.82
CA GLN A 146 -3.82 -21.10 29.65
C GLN A 146 -3.97 -20.79 31.14
N LEU A 147 -4.29 -19.55 31.52
CA LEU A 147 -4.60 -19.22 32.91
C LEU A 147 -5.91 -19.88 33.38
N GLN A 148 -6.90 -20.02 32.50
CA GLN A 148 -8.15 -20.72 32.81
C GLN A 148 -7.92 -22.22 33.03
N ASP A 149 -7.04 -22.82 32.23
CA ASP A 149 -6.68 -24.25 32.26
C ASP A 149 -5.86 -24.68 33.49
N ILE A 150 -5.42 -23.73 34.34
CA ILE A 150 -4.77 -24.02 35.63
C ILE A 150 -5.84 -24.03 36.73
N PRO A 151 -6.31 -25.21 37.20
CA PRO A 151 -7.40 -25.31 38.17
C PRO A 151 -7.02 -24.82 39.58
N GLU A 152 -5.74 -24.84 39.94
CA GLU A 152 -5.23 -24.46 41.26
C GLU A 152 -5.26 -22.94 41.49
N LEU A 153 -5.35 -22.14 40.41
CA LEU A 153 -5.43 -20.69 40.51
C LEU A 153 -6.85 -20.24 40.89
N SER A 154 -6.95 -19.42 41.93
CA SER A 154 -8.21 -18.75 42.28
C SER A 154 -8.64 -17.75 41.19
N SER A 155 -9.94 -17.47 41.06
CA SER A 155 -10.46 -16.47 40.13
C SER A 155 -9.81 -15.09 40.32
N ARG A 156 -9.52 -14.71 41.58
CA ARG A 156 -8.81 -13.46 41.90
C ARG A 156 -7.37 -13.50 41.40
N GLY A 157 -6.66 -14.62 41.63
CA GLY A 157 -5.30 -14.82 41.14
C GLY A 157 -5.23 -14.74 39.62
N LYS A 158 -6.16 -15.39 38.90
CA LYS A 158 -6.26 -15.31 37.44
C LYS A 158 -6.42 -13.87 36.96
N VAL A 159 -7.30 -13.08 37.57
CA VAL A 159 -7.50 -11.66 37.21
C VAL A 159 -6.27 -10.81 37.52
N GLN A 160 -5.58 -11.05 38.63
CA GLN A 160 -4.33 -10.35 38.95
C GLN A 160 -3.23 -10.67 37.94
N LEU A 161 -3.07 -11.95 37.58
CA LEU A 161 -2.10 -12.39 36.58
C LEU A 161 -2.41 -11.81 35.19
N MET A 162 -3.67 -11.76 34.78
CA MET A 162 -4.05 -11.10 33.52
C MET A 162 -3.63 -9.62 33.52
N ARG A 163 -3.79 -8.91 34.64
CA ARG A 163 -3.36 -7.51 34.74
C ARG A 163 -1.83 -7.36 34.60
N ILE A 164 -1.07 -8.27 35.19
CA ILE A 164 0.41 -8.24 35.16
C ILE A 164 0.92 -8.64 33.78
N ILE A 165 0.54 -9.83 33.30
CA ILE A 165 1.07 -10.43 32.06
C ILE A 165 0.60 -9.66 30.83
N MET A 166 -0.63 -9.14 30.82
CA MET A 166 -1.16 -8.45 29.64
C MET A 166 -0.84 -6.96 29.58
N HIS A 167 0.10 -6.51 30.41
CA HIS A 167 0.59 -5.13 30.41
C HIS A 167 1.47 -4.82 29.19
N SER A 168 2.25 -5.80 28.72
CA SER A 168 3.08 -5.65 27.52
C SER A 168 3.01 -6.88 26.61
N PHE A 169 3.34 -6.71 25.33
CA PHE A 169 3.41 -7.83 24.38
C PHE A 169 4.52 -8.82 24.75
N GLN A 170 5.65 -8.31 25.24
CA GLN A 170 6.80 -9.11 25.65
C GLN A 170 6.49 -10.01 26.86
N ASP A 171 5.73 -9.51 27.83
CA ASP A 171 5.34 -10.30 29.00
C ASP A 171 4.40 -11.45 28.62
N MET A 172 3.47 -11.19 27.70
CA MET A 172 2.61 -12.23 27.14
C MET A 172 3.43 -13.30 26.40
N GLU A 173 4.36 -12.87 25.53
CA GLU A 173 5.25 -13.79 24.82
C GLU A 173 6.09 -14.64 25.79
N ALA A 174 6.71 -14.00 26.78
CA ALA A 174 7.52 -14.68 27.78
C ALA A 174 6.69 -15.71 28.57
N PHE A 175 5.47 -15.38 28.98
CA PHE A 175 4.58 -16.33 29.65
C PHE A 175 4.21 -17.53 28.77
N LEU A 176 3.91 -17.30 27.49
CA LEU A 176 3.55 -18.36 26.55
C LEU A 176 4.71 -19.33 26.29
N MET A 177 5.96 -18.86 26.34
CA MET A 177 7.17 -19.67 26.18
C MET A 177 7.47 -20.60 27.38
N ILE A 178 6.83 -20.39 28.54
CA ILE A 178 7.03 -21.24 29.72
C ILE A 178 6.37 -22.61 29.49
N PRO A 179 7.07 -23.73 29.71
CA PRO A 179 6.49 -25.06 29.66
C PRO A 179 5.28 -25.20 30.60
N THR A 180 4.24 -25.91 30.17
CA THR A 180 2.97 -26.02 30.90
C THR A 180 3.17 -26.50 32.34
N GLU A 181 4.13 -27.40 32.58
CA GLU A 181 4.44 -27.99 33.89
C GLU A 181 4.96 -26.96 34.90
N LEU A 182 5.59 -25.89 34.41
CA LEU A 182 6.19 -24.83 35.24
C LEU A 182 5.27 -23.61 35.41
N LYS A 183 4.15 -23.54 34.68
CA LYS A 183 3.27 -22.36 34.69
C LYS A 183 2.67 -22.09 36.06
N LEU A 184 2.26 -23.12 36.80
CA LEU A 184 1.67 -22.94 38.14
C LEU A 184 2.67 -22.34 39.13
N GLU A 185 3.90 -22.87 39.16
CA GLU A 185 4.97 -22.36 40.02
C GLU A 185 5.33 -20.92 39.65
N TYR A 186 5.49 -20.66 38.35
CA TYR A 186 5.74 -19.31 37.83
C TYR A 186 4.63 -18.33 38.25
N CYS A 187 3.36 -18.71 38.08
CA CYS A 187 2.22 -17.88 38.46
C CYS A 187 2.18 -17.58 39.95
N THR A 188 2.52 -18.55 40.79
CA THR A 188 2.59 -18.37 42.26
C THR A 188 3.65 -17.35 42.62
N VAL A 189 4.88 -17.50 42.11
CA VAL A 189 5.99 -16.56 42.33
C VAL A 189 5.64 -15.16 41.82
N LEU A 190 5.01 -15.08 40.65
CA LEU A 190 4.64 -13.79 40.06
C LEU A 190 3.57 -13.07 40.90
N LEU A 191 2.61 -13.81 41.46
CA LEU A 191 1.60 -13.27 42.37
C LEU A 191 2.21 -12.80 43.70
N GLU A 192 3.12 -13.57 44.29
CA GLU A 192 3.79 -13.22 45.56
C GLU A 192 4.64 -11.95 45.43
N ASN A 193 5.37 -11.79 44.33
CA ASN A 193 6.21 -10.62 44.07
C ASN A 193 5.40 -9.34 43.78
N ASN A 194 4.10 -9.46 43.51
CA ASN A 194 3.21 -8.36 43.12
C ASN A 194 1.95 -8.28 44.02
N ALA A 195 2.01 -8.86 45.22
CA ALA A 195 0.93 -8.89 46.21
C ALA A 195 0.80 -7.57 46.99
#